data_AF-A0AAP5YES8-F1
#
_entry.id   AF-A0AAP5YES8-F1
#
_cell.length_a   1.000
_cell.length_b   1.000
_cell.length_c   1.000
_cell.angle_alpha   90.00
_cell.angle_beta   90.00
_cell.angle_gamma   90.00
#
_symmetry.space_group_name_H-M   'P 1'
#
loop_
_entity.id
_entity.type
_entity.pdbx_description
1 polymer ?
#
loop_
_entity_poly.entity_id
_entity_poly.type
_entity_poly.pdbx_seq_one_letter_code
_entity_poly.pdbx_strand_id
1 'polypeptide(L)'
;KKNGLTRINGDLWLDNSAFTGYDRAVGWPWDILGVCYSAPASSITLNNNCVQASIYTQKDGGTRVYVPEHQPIRVKSSVETVSKTIQKSRHCDLDLLAHPDNRYELKGCLVEREKPLPLKFAVQDPERYTSQNISTLLKQLGIELKGKIKIGSAPQKQRKLMALHQSKPLSDLLDDMLKHSDNLIADT
;
A
#
# COMPACT_ATOMS: atom_id res chain seq x y z
N LYS A 1 -23.82 -3.04 -5.83
CA LYS A 1 -24.50 -3.56 -7.05
C LYS A 1 -25.71 -4.44 -6.73
N LYS A 2 -25.59 -5.50 -5.90
CA LYS A 2 -26.74 -6.39 -5.55
C LYS A 2 -27.98 -5.65 -5.03
N ASN A 3 -27.79 -4.58 -4.27
CA ASN A 3 -28.88 -3.68 -3.81
C ASN A 3 -29.42 -2.73 -4.90
N GLY A 4 -29.23 -3.01 -6.19
CA GLY A 4 -29.70 -2.18 -7.31
C GLY A 4 -28.93 -0.87 -7.54
N LEU A 5 -27.94 -0.53 -6.72
CA LEU A 5 -27.15 0.71 -6.89
C LEU A 5 -26.33 0.70 -8.18
N THR A 6 -26.64 1.64 -9.08
CA THR A 6 -25.94 1.87 -10.36
C THR A 6 -25.30 3.26 -10.47
N ARG A 7 -25.68 4.21 -9.62
CA ARG A 7 -25.15 5.58 -9.61
C ARG A 7 -25.16 6.15 -8.19
N ILE A 8 -24.13 6.95 -7.86
CA ILE A 8 -24.00 7.72 -6.63
C ILE A 8 -24.09 9.21 -6.99
N ASN A 9 -25.20 9.84 -6.62
CA ASN A 9 -25.49 11.26 -6.88
C ASN A 9 -24.92 12.16 -5.77
N GLY A 10 -23.60 12.17 -5.63
CA GLY A 10 -22.91 12.96 -4.61
C GLY A 10 -21.48 12.49 -4.40
N ASP A 11 -20.87 12.93 -3.31
CA ASP A 11 -19.55 12.49 -2.90
C ASP A 11 -19.61 11.11 -2.21
N LEU A 12 -18.53 10.35 -2.34
CA LEU A 12 -18.29 9.13 -1.56
C LEU A 12 -17.30 9.47 -0.46
N TRP A 13 -17.67 9.20 0.79
CA TRP A 13 -16.82 9.51 1.93
C TRP A 13 -16.13 8.25 2.45
N LEU A 14 -14.82 8.33 2.60
CA LEU A 14 -14.00 7.39 3.36
C LEU A 14 -13.81 7.97 4.75
N ASP A 15 -14.58 7.43 5.69
CA ASP A 15 -14.58 7.89 7.08
C ASP A 15 -13.43 7.23 7.84
N ASN A 16 -12.43 8.03 8.20
CA ASN A 16 -11.23 7.61 8.91
C ASN A 16 -11.28 7.97 10.41
N SER A 17 -12.41 8.51 10.90
CA SER A 17 -12.52 9.15 12.23
C SER A 17 -12.40 8.20 13.42
N ALA A 18 -12.31 6.89 13.20
CA ALA A 18 -12.04 5.92 14.26
C ALA A 18 -10.67 6.17 14.90
N PHE A 19 -9.66 6.60 14.12
CA PHE A 19 -8.32 6.93 14.59
C PHE A 19 -8.05 8.44 14.46
N THR A 20 -7.09 8.94 15.24
CA THR A 20 -6.62 10.34 15.19
C THR A 20 -5.11 10.37 15.36
N GLY A 21 -4.46 11.46 14.95
CA GLY A 21 -3.01 11.60 15.07
C GLY A 21 -2.27 11.00 13.89
N TYR A 22 -1.10 10.41 14.16
CA TYR A 22 -0.24 9.81 13.14
C TYR A 22 -0.46 8.29 13.06
N ASP A 23 -0.45 7.73 11.85
CA ASP A 23 -0.56 6.27 11.61
C ASP A 23 0.76 5.52 11.84
N ARG A 24 1.74 6.18 12.46
CA ARG A 24 3.07 5.65 12.80
C ARG A 24 3.43 6.09 14.20
N ALA A 25 3.87 5.14 15.02
CA ALA A 25 4.27 5.43 16.39
C ALA A 25 5.56 6.25 16.44
N VAL A 26 5.68 7.05 17.50
CA VAL A 26 6.89 7.83 17.79
C VAL A 26 8.06 6.87 18.04
N GLY A 27 9.21 7.15 17.43
CA GLY A 27 10.42 6.36 17.59
C GLY A 27 10.62 5.26 16.55
N TRP A 28 9.69 5.08 15.61
CA TRP A 28 9.91 4.18 14.49
C TRP A 28 11.11 4.64 13.63
N PRO A 29 12.07 3.74 13.33
CA PRO A 29 13.17 4.06 12.44
C PRO A 29 12.64 4.48 11.06
N TRP A 30 13.15 5.59 10.55
CA TRP A 30 12.65 6.18 9.30
C TRP A 30 13.05 5.36 8.07
N ASP A 31 14.14 4.60 8.16
CA ASP A 31 14.74 3.78 7.10
C ASP A 31 13.92 2.53 6.77
N ILE A 32 13.03 2.10 7.68
CA ILE A 32 12.17 0.93 7.46
C ILE A 32 10.78 1.30 6.93
N LEU A 33 10.40 2.58 6.94
CA LEU A 33 9.02 3.00 6.67
C LEU A 33 8.51 2.66 5.26
N GLY A 34 9.40 2.33 4.32
CA GLY A 34 9.05 1.88 2.97
C GLY A 34 8.72 0.39 2.84
N VAL A 35 8.98 -0.44 3.85
CA VAL A 35 8.78 -1.91 3.77
C VAL A 35 7.57 -2.38 4.57
N CYS A 36 6.87 -3.40 4.07
CA CYS A 36 5.53 -3.76 4.54
C CYS A 36 5.40 -4.15 6.02
N TYR A 37 6.45 -4.64 6.68
CA TYR A 37 6.34 -5.01 8.09
C TYR A 37 6.18 -3.79 9.00
N SER A 38 6.49 -2.58 8.51
CA SER A 38 6.24 -1.29 9.16
C SER A 38 5.31 -0.43 8.31
N ALA A 39 4.34 -1.08 7.63
CA ALA A 39 3.24 -0.36 7.01
C ALA A 39 2.47 0.44 8.08
N PRO A 40 1.95 1.63 7.74
CA PRO A 40 1.22 2.45 8.70
C PRO A 40 -0.05 1.72 9.17
N ALA A 41 -0.29 1.78 10.48
CA ALA A 41 -1.48 1.27 11.14
C ALA A 41 -2.55 2.37 11.13
N SER A 42 -3.43 2.34 10.12
CA SER A 42 -4.44 3.35 9.87
C SER A 42 -5.85 2.78 9.95
N SER A 43 -6.83 3.62 10.28
CA SER A 43 -8.26 3.24 10.33
C SER A 43 -8.79 2.72 9.00
N ILE A 44 -8.19 3.17 7.88
CA ILE A 44 -8.41 2.63 6.55
C ILE A 44 -7.22 1.78 6.16
N THR A 45 -7.41 0.47 6.13
CA THR A 45 -6.38 -0.49 5.74
C THR A 45 -6.90 -1.41 4.65
N LEU A 46 -6.15 -1.55 3.55
CA LEU A 46 -6.49 -2.44 2.44
C LEU A 46 -5.29 -3.33 2.11
N ASN A 47 -5.49 -4.66 2.12
CA ASN A 47 -4.44 -5.66 1.86
C ASN A 47 -3.16 -5.40 2.70
N ASN A 48 -3.35 -5.23 4.01
CA ASN A 48 -2.29 -4.94 4.98
C ASN A 48 -1.47 -3.67 4.67
N ASN A 49 -2.02 -2.73 3.91
CA ASN A 49 -1.29 -1.55 3.41
C ASN A 49 0.05 -1.95 2.76
N CYS A 50 0.07 -3.09 2.05
CA CYS A 50 1.26 -3.68 1.49
C CYS A 50 1.08 -4.01 0.00
N VAL A 51 2.02 -3.54 -0.83
CA VAL A 51 2.01 -3.81 -2.27
C VAL A 51 3.17 -4.72 -2.65
N GLN A 52 2.84 -5.84 -3.26
CA GLN A 52 3.82 -6.77 -3.81
C GLN A 52 4.24 -6.33 -5.22
N ALA A 53 5.55 -6.35 -5.45
CA ALA A 53 6.17 -5.99 -6.71
C ALA A 53 7.40 -6.87 -6.96
N SER A 54 8.08 -6.64 -8.08
CA SER A 54 9.35 -7.32 -8.37
C SER A 54 10.28 -6.41 -9.16
N ILE A 55 11.59 -6.54 -8.92
CA ILE A 55 12.63 -5.88 -9.72
C ILE A 55 13.46 -6.92 -10.49
N TYR A 56 13.70 -6.62 -11.76
CA TYR A 56 14.42 -7.45 -12.72
C TYR A 56 15.70 -6.73 -13.14
N THR A 57 16.81 -7.45 -13.21
CA THR A 57 18.03 -6.98 -13.87
C THR A 57 17.90 -7.10 -15.37
N GLN A 58 18.50 -6.18 -16.12
CA GLN A 58 18.41 -6.11 -17.58
C GLN A 58 19.78 -6.22 -18.24
N LYS A 59 19.81 -6.66 -19.50
CA LYS A 59 21.06 -6.88 -20.27
C LYS A 59 21.83 -5.60 -20.57
N ASP A 60 21.16 -4.45 -20.54
CA ASP A 60 21.74 -3.12 -20.74
C ASP A 60 22.37 -2.54 -19.45
N GLY A 61 22.43 -3.32 -18.37
CA GLY A 61 22.93 -2.87 -17.07
C GLY A 61 21.88 -2.15 -16.23
N GLY A 62 20.67 -1.93 -16.75
CA GLY A 62 19.56 -1.29 -16.03
C GLY A 62 18.73 -2.27 -15.20
N THR A 63 17.63 -1.76 -14.66
CA THR A 63 16.63 -2.55 -13.94
C THR A 63 15.22 -2.13 -14.30
N ARG A 64 14.29 -3.09 -14.28
CA ARG A 64 12.86 -2.86 -14.50
C ARG A 64 12.07 -3.32 -13.29
N VAL A 65 11.13 -2.49 -12.83
CA VAL A 65 10.17 -2.87 -11.77
C VAL A 65 8.85 -3.27 -12.40
N TYR A 66 8.27 -4.36 -11.92
CA TYR A 66 6.90 -4.76 -12.21
C TYR A 66 6.04 -4.57 -10.95
N VAL A 67 4.96 -3.82 -11.11
CA VAL A 67 3.88 -3.65 -10.14
C VAL A 67 2.59 -4.11 -10.82
N PRO A 68 1.74 -4.94 -10.19
CA PRO A 68 0.45 -5.32 -10.76
C PRO A 68 -0.41 -4.08 -11.08
N GLU A 69 -1.06 -4.05 -12.24
CA GLU A 69 -1.77 -2.85 -12.75
C GLU A 69 -2.88 -2.33 -11.81
N HIS A 70 -3.53 -3.23 -11.08
CA HIS A 70 -4.57 -2.88 -10.12
C HIS A 70 -4.04 -2.20 -8.84
N GLN A 71 -2.72 -2.16 -8.64
CA GLN A 71 -2.07 -1.56 -7.47
C GLN A 71 -1.66 -0.12 -7.80
N PRO A 72 -2.34 0.91 -7.25
CA PRO A 72 -2.17 2.29 -7.69
C PRO A 72 -0.94 2.99 -7.06
N ILE A 73 0.22 2.35 -7.09
CA ILE A 73 1.50 2.94 -6.68
C ILE A 73 2.37 3.25 -7.89
N ARG A 74 3.40 4.09 -7.70
CA ARG A 74 4.40 4.36 -8.76
C ARG A 74 5.79 4.07 -8.24
N VAL A 75 6.53 3.24 -8.97
CA VAL A 75 7.91 2.91 -8.61
C VAL A 75 8.84 3.32 -9.74
N LYS A 76 9.88 4.08 -9.41
CA LYS A 76 10.97 4.43 -10.30
C LYS A 76 12.22 3.67 -9.88
N SER A 77 12.99 3.19 -10.85
CA SER A 77 14.28 2.56 -10.58
C SER A 77 15.38 3.31 -11.30
N SER A 78 16.46 3.61 -10.58
CA SER A 78 17.76 4.02 -11.12
C SER A 78 18.86 3.11 -10.60
N VAL A 79 18.52 1.84 -10.34
CA VAL A 79 19.44 0.82 -9.82
C VAL A 79 20.31 0.30 -10.95
N GLU A 80 21.62 0.26 -10.72
CA GLU A 80 22.62 -0.35 -11.61
C GLU A 80 22.67 -1.87 -11.37
N THR A 81 22.60 -2.66 -12.45
CA THR A 81 22.91 -4.08 -12.39
C THR A 81 24.42 -4.27 -12.34
N VAL A 82 24.91 -4.95 -11.30
CA VAL A 82 26.35 -5.14 -11.08
C VAL A 82 26.71 -6.61 -10.82
N SER A 83 28.01 -6.94 -10.89
CA SER A 83 28.50 -8.21 -10.36
C SER A 83 28.62 -8.17 -8.83
N LYS A 84 28.64 -9.34 -8.20
CA LYS A 84 28.82 -9.45 -6.74
C LYS A 84 30.14 -8.83 -6.25
N THR A 85 31.20 -8.89 -7.06
CA THR A 85 32.50 -8.28 -6.75
C THR A 85 32.41 -6.75 -6.72
N ILE A 86 31.75 -6.16 -7.73
CA ILE A 86 31.54 -4.72 -7.82
C ILE A 86 30.68 -4.22 -6.67
N GLN A 87 29.59 -4.93 -6.35
CA GLN A 87 28.71 -4.57 -5.23
C GLN A 87 29.50 -4.45 -3.92
N LYS A 88 30.32 -5.47 -3.63
CA LYS A 88 31.16 -5.49 -2.42
C LYS A 88 32.22 -4.40 -2.42
N SER A 89 32.91 -4.17 -3.54
CA SER A 89 34.00 -3.18 -3.59
C SER A 89 33.47 -1.74 -3.48
N ARG A 90 32.27 -1.48 -3.99
CA ARG A 90 31.63 -0.15 -3.95
C ARG A 90 30.78 0.07 -2.69
N HIS A 91 30.54 -0.96 -1.87
CA HIS A 91 29.57 -0.92 -0.77
C HIS A 91 28.21 -0.36 -1.22
N CYS A 92 27.73 -0.85 -2.38
CA CYS A 92 26.55 -0.32 -3.04
C CYS A 92 25.38 -1.28 -2.84
N ASP A 93 24.43 -0.88 -2.00
CA ASP A 93 23.24 -1.67 -1.69
C ASP A 93 22.02 -1.20 -2.49
N LEU A 94 20.94 -1.97 -2.41
CA LEU A 94 19.66 -1.61 -2.98
C LEU A 94 18.89 -0.77 -1.97
N ASP A 95 18.72 0.51 -2.26
CA ASP A 95 18.04 1.45 -1.39
C ASP A 95 16.61 1.71 -1.86
N LEU A 96 15.72 1.96 -0.89
CA LEU A 96 14.33 2.35 -1.10
C LEU A 96 14.06 3.70 -0.46
N LEU A 97 13.62 4.67 -1.28
CA LEU A 97 13.03 5.90 -0.80
C LEU A 97 11.52 5.86 -1.05
N ALA A 98 10.74 5.94 0.03
CA ALA A 98 9.28 6.03 -0.04
C ALA A 98 8.83 7.49 0.15
N HIS A 99 7.95 7.95 -0.73
CA HIS A 99 7.38 9.30 -0.69
C HIS A 99 5.94 9.29 -0.20
N PRO A 100 5.46 10.36 0.46
CA PRO A 100 4.11 10.42 1.02
C PRO A 100 2.98 10.13 0.02
N ASP A 101 3.17 10.40 -1.27
CA ASP A 101 2.15 10.22 -2.30
C ASP A 101 2.15 8.85 -2.98
N ASN A 102 2.56 7.80 -2.25
CA ASN A 102 2.69 6.42 -2.74
C ASN A 102 3.61 6.28 -3.97
N ARG A 103 4.62 7.15 -4.06
CA ARG A 103 5.72 7.04 -5.01
C ARG A 103 6.94 6.44 -4.31
N TYR A 104 7.66 5.59 -5.03
CA TYR A 104 8.84 4.90 -4.52
C TYR A 104 9.98 5.06 -5.51
N GLU A 105 11.19 5.24 -5.00
CA GLU A 105 12.43 5.25 -5.78
C GLU A 105 13.35 4.14 -5.28
N LEU A 106 13.83 3.33 -6.21
CA LEU A 106 14.89 2.35 -5.97
C LEU A 106 16.20 2.89 -6.53
N LYS A 107 17.26 2.86 -5.71
CA LYS A 107 18.59 3.38 -6.05
C LYS A 107 19.69 2.39 -5.64
N GLY A 108 20.92 2.71 -6.05
CA GLY A 108 22.10 1.92 -5.74
C GLY A 108 22.28 0.75 -6.70
N CYS A 109 22.59 -0.44 -6.18
CA CYS A 109 23.02 -1.56 -7.00
C CYS A 109 22.22 -2.85 -6.73
N LEU A 110 22.04 -3.64 -7.78
CA LEU A 110 21.44 -4.97 -7.71
C LEU A 110 22.33 -5.98 -8.43
N VAL A 111 22.69 -7.06 -7.74
CA VAL A 111 23.47 -8.13 -8.36
C VAL A 111 22.65 -8.82 -9.46
N GLU A 112 23.26 -8.98 -10.63
CA GLU A 112 22.69 -9.71 -11.78
C GLU A 112 22.07 -11.04 -11.34
N ARG A 113 20.87 -11.32 -11.84
CA ARG A 113 20.08 -12.50 -11.47
C ARG A 113 19.11 -12.90 -12.57
N GLU A 114 18.89 -14.21 -12.71
CA GLU A 114 17.89 -14.74 -13.64
C GLU A 114 16.45 -14.56 -13.14
N LYS A 115 16.24 -14.74 -11.83
CA LYS A 115 14.93 -14.60 -11.20
C LYS A 115 14.74 -13.19 -10.64
N PRO A 116 13.53 -12.61 -10.76
CA PRO A 116 13.26 -11.30 -10.17
C PRO A 116 13.43 -11.34 -8.65
N LEU A 117 13.86 -10.21 -8.08
CA LEU A 117 13.82 -9.99 -6.64
C LEU A 117 12.39 -9.56 -6.26
N PRO A 118 11.68 -10.30 -5.39
CA PRO A 118 10.39 -9.84 -4.88
C PRO A 118 10.57 -8.62 -3.98
N LEU A 119 9.68 -7.65 -4.11
CA LEU A 119 9.63 -6.42 -3.33
C LEU A 119 8.27 -6.30 -2.65
N LYS A 120 8.26 -5.67 -1.48
CA LYS A 120 7.07 -5.45 -0.66
C LYS A 120 7.09 -4.01 -0.12
N PHE A 121 6.32 -3.14 -0.75
CA PHE A 121 6.24 -1.72 -0.41
C PHE A 121 5.11 -1.45 0.59
N ALA A 122 5.45 -0.86 1.74
CA ALA A 122 4.46 -0.28 2.64
C ALA A 122 3.81 0.93 1.97
N VAL A 123 2.49 0.94 1.88
CA VAL A 123 1.69 2.08 1.41
C VAL A 123 1.93 3.27 2.36
N GLN A 124 2.28 4.43 1.81
CA GLN A 124 2.58 5.64 2.59
C GLN A 124 1.35 6.50 2.87
N ASP A 125 0.37 6.46 1.97
CA ASP A 125 -0.93 7.15 2.08
C ASP A 125 -2.06 6.13 1.81
N PRO A 126 -2.53 5.42 2.87
CA PRO A 126 -3.57 4.40 2.78
C PRO A 126 -4.91 4.93 2.26
N GLU A 127 -5.24 6.18 2.56
CA GLU A 127 -6.49 6.82 2.20
C GLU A 127 -6.58 7.07 0.69
N ARG A 128 -5.52 7.62 0.10
CA ARG A 128 -5.40 7.82 -1.34
C ARG A 128 -5.33 6.49 -2.07
N TYR A 129 -4.55 5.54 -1.55
CA TYR A 129 -4.44 4.19 -2.13
C TYR A 129 -5.82 3.52 -2.19
N THR A 130 -6.58 3.56 -1.10
CA THR A 130 -7.93 2.99 -1.02
C THR A 130 -8.92 3.74 -1.91
N SER A 131 -8.85 5.08 -1.96
CA SER A 131 -9.67 5.91 -2.85
C SER A 131 -9.49 5.54 -4.32
N GLN A 132 -8.24 5.34 -4.76
CA GLN A 132 -7.93 4.94 -6.13
C GLN A 132 -8.47 3.54 -6.44
N ASN A 133 -8.30 2.59 -5.52
CA ASN A 133 -8.88 1.24 -5.66
C ASN A 133 -10.42 1.28 -5.76
N ILE A 134 -11.09 2.05 -4.90
CA ILE A 134 -12.55 2.23 -4.95
C ILE A 134 -12.98 2.84 -6.29
N SER A 135 -12.27 3.86 -6.77
CA SER A 135 -12.58 4.47 -8.08
C SER A 135 -12.51 3.44 -9.22
N THR A 136 -11.46 2.60 -9.22
CA THR A 136 -11.30 1.52 -10.19
C THR A 136 -12.42 0.48 -10.07
N LEU A 137 -12.76 0.05 -8.86
CA LEU A 137 -13.81 -0.94 -8.61
C LEU A 137 -15.20 -0.40 -9.01
N LEU A 138 -15.51 0.86 -8.72
CA LEU A 138 -16.77 1.48 -9.14
C LEU A 138 -16.90 1.47 -10.66
N LYS A 139 -15.83 1.82 -11.39
CA LYS A 139 -15.81 1.76 -12.87
C LYS A 139 -16.01 0.34 -13.39
N GLN A 140 -15.28 -0.64 -12.86
CA GLN A 140 -15.41 -2.05 -13.24
C GLN A 140 -16.81 -2.60 -12.99
N LEU A 141 -17.47 -2.16 -11.91
CA LEU A 141 -18.84 -2.56 -11.58
C LEU A 141 -19.92 -1.76 -12.33
N GLY A 142 -19.53 -0.79 -13.17
CA GLY A 142 -20.45 0.12 -13.85
C GLY A 142 -21.33 0.89 -12.84
N ILE A 143 -20.72 1.38 -11.77
CA ILE A 143 -21.36 2.28 -10.80
C ILE A 143 -20.79 3.68 -11.02
N GLU A 144 -21.63 4.59 -11.49
CA GLU A 144 -21.22 5.96 -11.79
C GLU A 144 -21.17 6.80 -10.51
N LEU A 145 -20.02 7.41 -10.19
CA LEU A 145 -19.88 8.40 -9.13
C LEU A 145 -19.93 9.81 -9.74
N LYS A 146 -20.95 10.60 -9.37
CA LYS A 146 -21.10 11.98 -9.88
C LYS A 146 -20.25 13.00 -9.11
N GLY A 147 -19.95 12.76 -7.84
CA GLY A 147 -19.09 13.61 -7.02
C GLY A 147 -17.66 13.12 -6.96
N LYS A 148 -16.97 13.42 -5.85
CA LYS A 148 -15.58 13.00 -5.58
C LYS A 148 -15.53 12.02 -4.41
N ILE A 149 -14.44 11.26 -4.33
CA ILE A 149 -14.10 10.55 -3.09
C ILE A 149 -13.47 11.58 -2.14
N LYS A 150 -13.96 11.65 -0.90
CA LYS A 150 -13.48 12.54 0.16
C LYS A 150 -13.04 11.73 1.37
N ILE A 151 -12.00 12.18 2.03
CA ILE A 151 -11.55 11.61 3.31
C ILE A 151 -12.15 12.43 4.45
N GLY A 152 -12.55 11.75 5.51
CA GLY A 152 -13.01 12.35 6.75
C GLY A 152 -14.46 12.02 7.06
N SER A 153 -14.97 12.61 8.13
CA SER A 153 -16.34 12.39 8.55
C SER A 153 -17.33 13.03 7.57
N ALA A 154 -18.21 12.20 7.02
CA ALA A 154 -19.31 12.70 6.20
C ALA A 154 -20.28 13.56 7.02
N PRO A 155 -21.00 14.52 6.39
CA PRO A 155 -22.00 15.34 7.08
C PRO A 155 -23.02 14.50 7.86
N GLN A 156 -23.41 14.99 9.04
CA GLN A 156 -24.43 14.34 9.87
C GLN A 156 -25.78 14.35 9.13
N LYS A 157 -26.23 13.16 8.76
CA LYS A 157 -27.49 12.89 8.05
C LYS A 157 -27.96 11.50 8.46
N GLN A 158 -29.25 11.23 8.33
CA GLN A 158 -29.75 9.87 8.49
C GLN A 158 -29.16 8.97 7.40
N ARG A 159 -28.53 7.87 7.81
CA ARG A 159 -27.85 6.92 6.92
C ARG A 159 -28.53 5.56 7.01
N LYS A 160 -28.61 4.88 5.86
CA LYS A 160 -29.04 3.49 5.79
C LYS A 160 -27.81 2.61 5.62
N LEU A 161 -27.65 1.60 6.47
CA LEU A 161 -26.60 0.59 6.31
C LEU A 161 -26.86 -0.21 5.03
N MET A 162 -25.89 -0.21 4.11
CA MET A 162 -26.02 -0.88 2.82
C MET A 162 -25.29 -2.22 2.75
N ALA A 163 -24.19 -2.32 3.47
CA ALA A 163 -23.38 -3.52 3.63
C ALA A 163 -22.54 -3.37 4.90
N LEU A 164 -22.24 -4.49 5.54
CA LEU A 164 -21.32 -4.58 6.68
C LEU A 164 -20.36 -5.73 6.41
N HIS A 165 -19.08 -5.50 6.65
CA HIS A 165 -18.05 -6.53 6.70
C HIS A 165 -17.42 -6.49 8.09
N GLN A 166 -17.25 -7.65 8.69
CA GLN A 166 -16.59 -7.80 9.98
C GLN A 166 -15.37 -8.69 9.80
N SER A 167 -14.29 -8.36 10.51
CA SER A 167 -13.10 -9.19 10.58
C SER A 167 -13.41 -10.54 11.23
N LYS A 168 -12.40 -11.43 11.24
CA LYS A 168 -12.41 -12.58 12.14
C LYS A 168 -12.53 -12.11 13.60
N PRO A 169 -12.99 -12.99 14.51
CA PRO A 169 -12.96 -12.73 15.95
C PRO A 169 -11.57 -12.35 16.44
N LEU A 170 -11.52 -11.51 17.48
CA LEU A 170 -10.26 -11.05 18.07
C LEU A 170 -9.34 -12.20 18.51
N SER A 171 -9.89 -13.31 19.01
CA SER A 171 -9.09 -14.48 19.39
C SER A 171 -8.25 -15.03 18.24
N ASP A 172 -8.82 -15.07 17.04
CA ASP A 172 -8.15 -15.60 15.86
C ASP A 172 -7.09 -14.60 15.36
N LEU A 173 -7.41 -13.30 15.43
CA LEU A 173 -6.46 -12.24 15.09
C LEU A 173 -5.27 -12.23 16.05
N LEU A 174 -5.50 -12.45 17.35
CA LEU A 174 -4.43 -12.55 18.34
C LEU A 174 -3.57 -13.79 18.14
N ASP A 175 -4.16 -14.93 17.74
CA ASP A 175 -3.39 -16.13 17.38
C ASP A 175 -2.49 -15.86 16.15
N ASP A 176 -3.04 -15.24 15.11
CA ASP A 176 -2.30 -14.82 13.91
C ASP A 176 -1.16 -13.84 14.29
N MET A 177 -1.45 -12.84 15.12
CA MET A 177 -0.50 -11.84 15.62
C MET A 177 0.65 -12.49 16.39
N LEU A 178 0.36 -13.37 17.35
CA LEU A 178 1.38 -13.97 18.22
C LEU A 178 2.24 -15.00 17.47
N LYS A 179 1.66 -15.76 16.54
CA LYS A 179 2.41 -16.77 15.76
C LYS A 179 3.30 -16.18 14.69
N HIS A 180 2.87 -15.09 14.07
CA HIS A 180 3.58 -14.47 12.94
C HIS A 180 4.27 -13.16 13.29
N SER A 181 4.11 -12.67 14.53
CA SER A 181 4.56 -11.35 14.96
C SER A 181 4.01 -10.25 14.04
N ASP A 182 2.70 -10.29 13.76
CA ASP A 182 2.05 -9.35 12.85
C ASP A 182 1.91 -7.96 13.50
N ASN A 183 2.80 -7.04 13.14
CA ASN A 183 2.83 -5.68 13.65
C ASN A 183 1.53 -4.91 13.34
N LEU A 184 0.91 -5.16 12.18
CA LEU A 184 -0.27 -4.41 11.79
C LEU A 184 -1.47 -4.79 12.65
N ILE A 185 -1.63 -6.08 12.98
CA ILE A 185 -2.66 -6.51 13.93
C ILE A 185 -2.37 -5.95 15.33
N ALA A 186 -1.10 -5.91 15.75
CA ALA A 186 -0.72 -5.40 17.06
C ALA A 186 -1.02 -3.91 17.25
N ASP A 187 -0.87 -3.12 16.19
CA ASP A 187 -0.99 -1.66 16.23
C ASP A 187 -2.38 -1.12 15.83
N THR A 188 -3.33 -1.98 15.43
CA THR A 188 -4.73 -1.59 15.05
C THR A 188 -5.78 -2.09 16.04
#